data_AF-A0A2G6GE37-F1
#
_entry.id   AF-A0A2G6GE37-F1
#
_cell.length_a   1.000
_cell.length_b   1.000
_cell.length_c   1.000
_cell.angle_alpha   90.00
_cell.angle_beta   90.00
_cell.angle_gamma   90.00
#
_symmetry.space_group_name_H-M   'P 1'
#
loop_
_entity.id
_entity.type
_entity.pdbx_description
1 polymer ?
#
loop_
_entity_poly.entity_id
_entity_poly.type
_entity_poly.pdbx_seq_one_letter_code
_entity_poly.pdbx_strand_id
1 'polypeptide(L)'
;MKERKTPFFKRPVVRIFLIWMIQTIALLSMAWLMDGVTLDSLGTAVASAAVIGLLNAFLWPLFSRIFLPFAVLTFGLVALLLNGFIVWLASEFVAGFTVSGYWVAFWLSLGMAAINLILTTLLTIDDDHSWTRYQVKQRMKRAEHPEETNVPGIFFLEIDGLAEPILQKALDEGYMPTLKGWVDSGTHVITPWETDTSSQTSASQAGILHGNNSNIPAFRWYDKETKKIVASSNTQMLPILEKDHSDGNGLLSDNGASRGNLFSGDAPYVMATASTITDRSKFHASEFQAYFANPYNTGRTLLLFLWDMVLEKWQFWRARRNHVYPILDKQHRGGIYPLIRATMTVVMRELNIYTLLG
;
A
#
# COMPACT_ATOMS: atom_id res chain seq x y z
N MET A 1 37.47 -1.33 -1.69
CA MET A 1 36.14 -0.77 -1.37
C MET A 1 36.22 0.75 -1.43
N LYS A 2 35.74 1.39 -2.51
CA LYS A 2 35.55 2.85 -2.53
C LYS A 2 34.29 3.16 -1.75
N GLU A 3 34.40 3.95 -0.68
CA GLU A 3 33.24 4.52 0.02
C GLU A 3 32.37 5.26 -1.00
N ARG A 4 31.20 4.70 -1.33
CA ARG A 4 30.17 5.44 -2.06
C ARG A 4 29.71 6.56 -1.14
N LYS A 5 30.23 7.78 -1.35
CA LYS A 5 29.75 9.00 -0.69
C LYS A 5 28.23 9.00 -0.74
N THR A 6 27.59 9.04 0.42
CA THR A 6 26.14 9.16 0.52
C THR A 6 25.73 10.41 -0.27
N PRO A 7 24.82 10.32 -1.26
CA PRO A 7 24.35 11.47 -2.02
C PRO A 7 23.93 12.60 -1.08
N PHE A 8 24.12 13.86 -1.48
CA PHE A 8 23.86 15.05 -0.64
C PHE A 8 22.47 15.02 0.03
N PHE A 9 21.44 14.58 -0.71
CA PHE A 9 20.07 14.41 -0.24
C PHE A 9 19.85 13.28 0.79
N LYS A 10 20.82 12.38 0.99
CA LYS A 10 20.74 11.29 1.98
C LYS A 10 21.26 11.69 3.37
N ARG A 11 21.68 12.94 3.56
CA ARG A 11 22.04 13.46 4.89
C ARG A 11 20.77 13.75 5.69
N PRO A 12 20.63 13.22 6.93
CA PRO A 12 19.39 13.34 7.70
C PRO A 12 18.99 14.81 7.96
N VAL A 13 19.97 15.69 8.17
CA VAL A 13 19.74 17.13 8.40
C VAL A 13 19.14 17.82 7.17
N VAL A 14 19.69 17.57 5.98
CA VAL A 14 19.19 18.16 4.72
C VAL A 14 17.76 17.68 4.47
N ARG A 15 17.47 16.41 4.76
CA ARG A 15 16.15 15.83 4.61
C ARG A 15 15.12 16.47 5.55
N ILE A 16 15.43 16.59 6.84
CA ILE A 16 14.55 17.24 7.82
C ILE A 16 14.24 18.67 7.37
N PHE A 17 15.25 19.40 6.90
CA PHE A 17 15.10 20.75 6.38
C PHE A 17 14.18 20.80 5.15
N LEU A 18 14.34 19.88 4.19
CA LEU A 18 13.49 19.81 3.00
C LEU A 18 12.03 19.49 3.35
N ILE A 19 11.80 18.49 4.21
CA ILE A 19 10.45 18.14 4.67
C ILE A 19 9.81 19.33 5.36
N TRP A 20 10.55 20.01 6.25
CA TRP A 20 10.05 21.19 6.93
C TRP A 20 9.69 22.32 5.95
N MET A 21 10.54 22.60 4.97
CA MET A 21 10.27 23.59 3.93
C MET A 21 9.02 23.23 3.11
N ILE A 22 8.85 21.96 2.74
CA ILE A 22 7.65 21.49 2.03
C ILE A 22 6.40 21.67 2.90
N GLN A 23 6.48 21.36 4.20
CA GLN A 23 5.36 21.57 5.13
C GLN A 23 5.02 23.06 5.30
N THR A 24 6.02 23.94 5.36
CA THR A 24 5.81 25.40 5.39
C THR A 24 5.11 25.88 4.12
N ILE A 25 5.58 25.46 2.95
CA ILE A 25 4.96 25.81 1.67
C ILE A 25 3.50 25.32 1.62
N ALA A 26 3.27 24.07 2.03
CA ALA A 26 1.93 23.49 2.08
C ALA A 26 1.00 24.28 2.99
N LEU A 27 1.48 24.67 4.18
CA LEU A 27 0.70 25.49 5.13
C LEU A 27 0.39 26.88 4.57
N LEU A 28 1.38 27.57 3.97
CA LEU A 28 1.18 28.89 3.34
C LEU A 28 0.17 28.82 2.20
N SER A 29 0.30 27.83 1.33
CA SER A 29 -0.63 27.62 0.22
C SER A 29 -2.05 27.36 0.72
N MET A 30 -2.22 26.54 1.76
CA MET A 30 -3.55 26.30 2.32
C MET A 30 -4.12 27.51 3.05
N ALA A 31 -3.31 28.29 3.76
CA ALA A 31 -3.75 29.54 4.38
C ALA A 31 -4.22 30.57 3.34
N TRP A 32 -3.63 30.56 2.14
CA TRP A 32 -4.12 31.39 1.03
C TRP A 32 -5.42 30.87 0.40
N LEU A 33 -5.65 29.55 0.43
CA LEU A 33 -6.84 28.91 -0.17
C LEU A 33 -8.05 28.88 0.77
N MET A 34 -7.87 29.04 2.08
CA MET A 34 -8.91 28.82 3.10
C MET A 34 -9.13 30.06 3.96
N ASP A 35 -10.35 30.60 3.94
CA ASP A 35 -10.73 31.78 4.74
C ASP A 35 -10.67 31.56 6.27
N GLY A 36 -10.62 30.31 6.73
CA GLY A 36 -10.60 29.95 8.15
C GLY A 36 -9.20 29.76 8.76
N VAL A 37 -8.13 30.04 8.00
CA VAL A 37 -6.74 29.85 8.43
C VAL A 37 -5.99 31.16 8.26
N THR A 38 -5.49 31.73 9.36
CA THR A 38 -4.69 32.96 9.30
C THR A 38 -3.26 32.73 9.80
N LEU A 39 -2.32 33.39 9.13
CA LEU A 39 -0.91 33.41 9.47
C LEU A 39 -0.44 34.86 9.48
N ASP A 40 -0.02 35.37 10.63
CA ASP A 40 0.38 36.77 10.78
C ASP A 40 1.63 37.14 9.98
N SER A 41 2.52 36.17 9.73
CA SER A 41 3.76 36.39 9.00
C SER A 41 4.34 35.11 8.41
N LEU A 42 5.31 35.26 7.50
CA LEU A 42 6.10 34.14 6.99
C LEU A 42 6.83 33.41 8.14
N GLY A 43 7.34 34.16 9.13
CA GLY A 43 7.99 33.58 10.31
C GLY A 43 7.03 32.69 11.11
N THR A 44 5.77 33.09 11.21
CA THR A 44 4.72 32.30 11.86
C THR A 44 4.47 31.00 11.11
N ALA A 45 4.40 31.02 9.78
CA ALA A 45 4.23 29.80 8.99
C ALA A 45 5.39 28.80 9.15
N VAL A 46 6.61 29.32 9.19
CA VAL A 46 7.84 28.55 9.41
C VAL A 46 7.83 27.91 10.81
N ALA A 47 7.47 28.68 11.84
CA ALA A 47 7.32 28.20 13.21
C ALA A 47 6.19 27.17 13.36
N SER A 48 5.02 27.42 12.77
CA SER A 48 3.89 26.48 12.78
C SER A 48 4.22 25.15 12.14
N ALA A 49 4.88 25.16 10.98
CA ALA A 49 5.33 23.92 10.34
C ALA A 49 6.32 23.14 11.22
N ALA A 50 7.20 23.83 11.96
CA ALA A 50 8.10 23.18 12.91
C ALA A 50 7.33 22.56 14.08
N VAL A 51 6.37 23.29 14.67
CA VAL A 51 5.54 22.79 15.78
C VAL A 51 4.67 21.61 15.35
N ILE A 52 4.05 21.66 14.16
CA ILE A 52 3.30 20.52 13.59
C ILE A 52 4.22 19.31 13.44
N GLY A 53 5.44 19.51 12.91
CA GLY A 53 6.44 18.45 12.78
C GLY A 53 6.84 17.83 14.13
N LEU A 54 7.05 18.67 15.16
CA LEU A 54 7.36 18.23 16.52
C LEU A 54 6.18 17.47 17.14
N LEU A 55 4.97 18.00 17.06
CA LEU A 55 3.78 17.33 17.57
C LEU A 55 3.57 15.98 16.90
N ASN A 56 3.78 15.87 15.59
CA ASN A 56 3.78 14.57 14.91
C ASN A 56 4.88 13.64 15.46
N ALA A 57 6.10 14.13 15.65
CA ALA A 57 7.20 13.32 16.17
C ALA A 57 6.94 12.77 17.59
N PHE A 58 6.22 13.53 18.45
CA PHE A 58 5.92 13.12 19.82
C PHE A 58 4.58 12.39 19.98
N LEU A 59 3.50 12.91 19.38
CA LEU A 59 2.15 12.39 19.57
C LEU A 59 1.83 11.21 18.63
N TRP A 60 2.33 11.22 17.39
CA TRP A 60 1.99 10.18 16.43
C TRP A 60 2.44 8.77 16.86
N PRO A 61 3.64 8.57 17.45
CA PRO A 61 4.01 7.25 17.98
C PRO A 61 3.04 6.73 19.04
N LEU A 62 2.46 7.61 19.85
CA LEU A 62 1.45 7.26 20.85
C LEU A 62 0.11 6.94 20.18
N PHE A 63 -0.34 7.83 19.29
CA PHE A 63 -1.61 7.67 18.57
C PHE A 63 -1.65 6.41 17.70
N SER A 64 -0.60 6.17 16.91
CA SER A 64 -0.46 5.00 16.06
C SER A 64 -0.41 3.68 16.84
N ARG A 65 -0.13 3.71 18.16
CA ARG A 65 -0.21 2.54 19.03
C ARG A 65 -1.60 2.35 19.63
N ILE A 66 -2.18 3.42 20.18
CA ILE A 66 -3.46 3.36 20.89
C ILE A 66 -4.63 3.22 19.90
N PHE A 67 -4.63 4.01 18.84
CA PHE A 67 -5.74 4.09 17.89
C PHE A 67 -5.62 3.12 16.73
N LEU A 68 -4.58 2.27 16.67
CA LEU A 68 -4.37 1.34 15.56
C LEU A 68 -5.60 0.45 15.27
N PRO A 69 -6.21 -0.23 16.27
CA PRO A 69 -7.35 -1.11 15.98
C PRO A 69 -8.53 -0.32 15.40
N PHE A 70 -8.77 0.89 15.90
CA PHE A 70 -9.83 1.77 15.43
C PHE A 70 -9.52 2.35 14.05
N ALA A 71 -8.27 2.73 13.78
CA ALA A 71 -7.83 3.21 12.49
C ALA A 71 -7.97 2.13 11.42
N VAL A 72 -7.62 0.87 11.73
CA VAL A 72 -7.83 -0.25 10.81
C VAL A 72 -9.33 -0.54 10.61
N LEU A 73 -10.12 -0.61 11.69
CA LEU A 73 -11.56 -0.88 11.61
C LEU A 73 -12.33 0.19 10.82
N THR A 74 -11.89 1.45 10.91
CA THR A 74 -12.51 2.58 10.21
C THR A 74 -11.85 2.89 8.85
N PHE A 75 -11.02 1.98 8.34
CA PHE A 75 -10.29 2.16 7.07
C PHE A 75 -9.49 3.47 6.98
N GLY A 76 -8.92 3.89 8.10
CA GLY A 76 -8.08 5.08 8.23
C GLY A 76 -8.82 6.36 8.60
N LEU A 77 -10.15 6.36 8.74
CA LEU A 77 -10.89 7.59 9.08
C LEU A 77 -10.40 8.21 10.40
N VAL A 78 -10.16 7.40 11.44
CA VAL A 78 -9.61 7.88 12.72
C VAL A 78 -8.23 8.50 12.53
N ALA A 79 -7.37 7.94 11.68
CA ALA A 79 -6.05 8.51 11.41
C ALA A 79 -6.14 9.88 10.71
N LEU A 80 -7.11 10.09 9.82
CA LEU A 80 -7.36 11.39 9.21
C LEU A 80 -7.85 12.43 10.23
N LEU A 81 -8.77 12.02 11.12
CA LEU A 81 -9.25 12.89 12.20
C LEU A 81 -8.11 13.28 13.17
N LEU A 82 -7.21 12.34 13.49
CA LEU A 82 -6.04 12.59 14.34
C LEU A 82 -5.04 13.54 13.67
N ASN A 83 -4.84 13.46 12.35
CA ASN A 83 -4.03 14.44 11.61
C ASN A 83 -4.60 15.86 11.74
N GLY A 84 -5.92 16.02 11.57
CA GLY A 84 -6.61 17.29 11.80
C GLY A 84 -6.45 17.79 13.24
N PHE A 85 -6.53 16.88 14.21
CA PHE A 85 -6.33 17.20 15.62
C PHE A 85 -4.92 17.73 15.91
N ILE A 86 -3.87 17.14 15.31
CA ILE A 86 -2.49 17.64 15.49
C ILE A 86 -2.33 19.06 14.95
N VAL A 87 -2.92 19.36 13.79
CA VAL A 87 -2.88 20.71 13.20
C VAL A 87 -3.65 21.71 14.06
N TRP A 88 -4.85 21.34 14.53
CA TRP A 88 -5.62 22.16 15.46
C TRP A 88 -4.83 22.45 16.74
N LEU A 89 -4.26 21.41 17.34
CA LEU A 89 -3.44 21.55 18.55
C LEU A 89 -2.20 22.43 18.31
N ALA A 90 -1.57 22.35 17.13
CA ALA A 90 -0.46 23.23 16.77
C ALA A 90 -0.84 24.71 16.73
N SER A 91 -2.08 25.03 16.33
CA SER A 91 -2.59 26.41 16.31
C SER A 91 -2.71 27.02 17.71
N GLU A 92 -2.95 26.20 18.73
CA GLU A 92 -3.00 26.66 20.12
C GLU A 92 -1.60 26.98 20.70
N PHE A 93 -0.53 26.42 20.11
CA PHE A 93 0.84 26.61 20.60
C PHE A 93 1.60 27.74 19.90
N VAL A 94 1.16 28.20 18.72
CA VAL A 94 1.88 29.19 17.92
C VAL A 94 1.09 30.48 17.82
N ALA A 95 1.57 31.52 18.51
CA ALA A 95 1.01 32.85 18.39
C ALA A 95 1.03 33.33 16.91
N GLY A 96 -0.13 33.76 16.43
CA GLY A 96 -0.34 34.23 15.05
C GLY A 96 -0.66 33.14 14.03
N PHE A 97 -0.81 31.88 14.45
CA PHE A 97 -1.42 30.83 13.63
C PHE A 97 -2.81 30.53 14.19
N THR A 98 -3.85 31.05 13.56
CA THR A 98 -5.22 30.82 14.03
C THR A 98 -5.99 29.96 13.03
N VAL A 99 -6.77 29.02 13.59
CA VAL A 99 -7.66 28.16 12.83
C VAL A 99 -9.04 28.26 13.44
N SER A 100 -10.05 28.62 12.64
CA SER A 100 -11.39 28.97 13.13
C SER A 100 -12.17 27.82 13.77
N GLY A 101 -11.69 26.58 13.65
CA GLY A 101 -12.21 25.42 14.37
C GLY A 101 -11.61 24.10 13.89
N TYR A 102 -11.99 23.01 14.58
CA TYR A 102 -11.46 21.67 14.29
C TYR A 102 -11.70 21.22 12.84
N TRP A 103 -12.89 21.47 12.27
CA TRP A 103 -13.17 21.07 10.89
C TRP A 103 -12.31 21.81 9.86
N VAL A 104 -11.96 23.07 10.14
CA VAL A 104 -11.02 23.81 9.31
C VAL A 104 -9.62 23.22 9.42
N ALA A 105 -9.19 22.84 10.64
CA ALA A 105 -7.92 22.13 10.83
C ALA A 105 -7.88 20.76 10.13
N PHE A 106 -9.02 20.03 10.12
CA PHE A 106 -9.15 18.77 9.40
C PHE A 106 -8.92 18.96 7.88
N TRP A 107 -9.65 19.90 7.26
CA TRP A 107 -9.49 20.20 5.84
C TRP A 107 -8.12 20.79 5.51
N LEU A 108 -7.56 21.60 6.42
CA LEU A 108 -6.20 22.11 6.33
C LEU A 108 -5.19 20.97 6.28
N SER A 109 -5.27 19.99 7.20
CA SER A 109 -4.35 18.85 7.24
C SER A 109 -4.45 17.97 5.98
N LEU A 110 -5.67 17.75 5.46
CA LEU A 110 -5.89 17.01 4.23
C LEU A 110 -5.37 17.76 3.00
N GLY A 111 -5.59 19.07 2.93
CA GLY A 111 -5.07 19.92 1.86
C GLY A 111 -3.54 20.03 1.88
N MET A 112 -2.94 20.13 3.07
CA MET A 112 -1.49 20.06 3.23
C MET A 112 -0.94 18.72 2.73
N ALA A 113 -1.62 17.60 3.03
CA ALA A 113 -1.24 16.28 2.50
C ALA A 113 -1.31 16.24 0.96
N ALA A 114 -2.29 16.92 0.34
CA ALA A 114 -2.42 17.02 -1.11
C ALA A 114 -1.28 17.81 -1.75
N ILE A 115 -0.95 18.98 -1.19
CA ILE A 115 0.17 19.78 -1.68
C ILE A 115 1.49 19.03 -1.48
N ASN A 116 1.67 18.38 -0.34
CA ASN A 116 2.85 17.55 -0.08
C ASN A 116 2.99 16.42 -1.11
N LEU A 117 1.90 15.71 -1.43
CA LEU A 117 1.89 14.67 -2.45
C LEU A 117 2.32 15.21 -3.83
N ILE A 118 1.80 16.37 -4.22
CA ILE A 118 2.16 17.01 -5.49
C ILE A 118 3.65 17.41 -5.50
N LEU A 119 4.12 18.08 -4.45
CA LEU A 119 5.50 18.57 -4.36
C LEU A 119 6.52 17.44 -4.34
N THR A 120 6.28 16.39 -3.55
CA THR A 120 7.17 15.22 -3.47
C THR A 120 7.24 14.47 -4.80
N THR A 121 6.11 14.33 -5.50
CA THR A 121 6.05 13.74 -6.84
C THR A 121 6.83 14.58 -7.87
N LEU A 122 6.60 15.89 -7.90
CA LEU A 122 7.27 16.80 -8.85
C LEU A 122 8.78 16.88 -8.62
N LEU A 123 9.20 16.89 -7.36
CA LEU A 123 10.61 16.99 -6.99
C LEU A 123 11.33 15.62 -7.06
N THR A 124 10.62 14.54 -7.44
CA THR A 124 11.13 13.16 -7.40
C THR A 124 11.83 12.86 -6.07
N ILE A 125 11.27 13.39 -4.97
CA ILE A 125 11.83 13.17 -3.65
C ILE A 125 11.35 11.78 -3.23
N ASP A 126 12.26 10.83 -3.37
CA ASP A 126 12.07 9.41 -3.06
C ASP A 126 12.08 9.17 -1.53
N ASP A 127 11.18 9.87 -0.83
CA ASP A 127 11.15 9.97 0.63
C ASP A 127 10.66 8.67 1.29
N ASP A 128 9.77 7.93 0.61
CA ASP A 128 9.11 6.76 1.19
C ASP A 128 10.07 5.58 1.40
N HIS A 129 11.02 5.33 0.49
CA HIS A 129 11.90 4.16 0.60
C HIS A 129 12.92 4.25 1.75
N SER A 130 13.35 5.45 2.13
CA SER A 130 14.39 5.62 3.15
C SER A 130 13.85 5.61 4.58
N TRP A 131 12.67 6.20 4.82
CA TRP A 131 11.97 6.12 6.11
C TRP A 131 11.51 4.69 6.39
N THR A 132 10.91 4.06 5.38
CA THR A 132 10.52 2.65 5.40
C THR A 132 11.71 1.75 5.73
N ARG A 133 12.84 1.90 5.02
CA ARG A 133 14.05 1.12 5.29
C ARG A 133 14.65 1.38 6.67
N TYR A 134 14.56 2.60 7.20
CA TYR A 134 15.03 2.90 8.56
C TYR A 134 14.14 2.22 9.62
N GLN A 135 12.82 2.32 9.47
CA GLN A 135 11.87 1.67 10.38
C GLN A 135 12.00 0.14 10.34
N VAL A 136 12.11 -0.47 9.15
CA VAL A 136 12.39 -1.90 9.00
C VAL A 136 13.68 -2.25 9.72
N LYS A 137 14.78 -1.51 9.50
CA LYS A 137 16.05 -1.78 10.20
C LYS A 137 15.93 -1.65 11.72
N GLN A 138 15.17 -0.69 12.22
CA GLN A 138 14.96 -0.52 13.66
C GLN A 138 14.06 -1.63 14.23
N ARG A 139 13.05 -2.09 13.48
CA ARG A 139 12.21 -3.23 13.85
C ARG A 139 12.98 -4.54 13.80
N MET A 140 13.78 -4.80 12.77
CA MET A 140 14.68 -5.96 12.71
C MET A 140 15.64 -6.00 13.91
N LYS A 141 16.10 -4.85 14.39
CA LYS A 141 16.93 -4.75 15.61
C LYS A 141 16.17 -4.98 16.91
N ARG A 142 14.86 -4.77 16.91
CA ARG A 142 13.96 -4.92 18.08
C ARG A 142 13.16 -6.21 18.04
N ALA A 143 13.13 -6.92 16.91
CA ALA A 143 12.59 -8.25 16.81
C ALA A 143 13.35 -9.09 17.83
N GLU A 144 12.63 -9.58 18.82
CA GLU A 144 13.19 -10.40 19.89
C GLU A 144 13.69 -11.70 19.23
N HIS A 145 14.98 -11.73 18.89
CA HIS A 145 15.70 -12.87 18.33
C HIS A 145 15.34 -13.17 16.86
N PRO A 146 15.90 -12.45 15.87
CA PRO A 146 15.89 -12.96 14.51
C PRO A 146 16.56 -14.34 14.51
N GLU A 147 15.84 -15.36 14.05
CA GLU A 147 16.40 -16.69 13.85
C GLU A 147 17.43 -16.61 12.71
N GLU A 148 18.70 -16.51 13.08
CA GLU A 148 19.79 -16.59 12.12
C GLU A 148 19.93 -18.04 11.66
N THR A 149 19.56 -18.30 10.41
CA THR A 149 19.70 -19.60 9.77
C THR A 149 20.66 -19.53 8.60
N ASN A 150 21.47 -20.59 8.44
CA ASN A 150 22.31 -20.78 7.27
C ASN A 150 21.54 -21.44 6.10
N VAL A 151 20.29 -21.85 6.34
CA VAL A 151 19.40 -22.37 5.30
C VAL A 151 18.83 -21.17 4.52
N PRO A 152 18.98 -21.11 3.19
CA PRO A 152 18.40 -20.04 2.40
C PRO A 152 16.87 -20.03 2.54
N GLY A 153 16.31 -18.88 2.91
CA GLY A 153 14.87 -18.66 2.81
C GLY A 153 14.43 -18.52 1.35
N ILE A 154 13.17 -18.84 1.07
CA ILE A 154 12.58 -18.68 -0.27
C ILE A 154 11.59 -17.53 -0.24
N PHE A 155 11.68 -16.65 -1.23
CA PHE A 155 10.71 -15.57 -1.45
C PHE A 155 10.00 -15.83 -2.78
N PHE A 156 8.69 -16.06 -2.71
CA PHE A 156 7.84 -16.20 -3.89
C PHE A 156 7.16 -14.86 -4.19
N LEU A 157 7.38 -14.34 -5.40
CA LEU A 157 6.69 -13.17 -5.92
C LEU A 157 5.85 -13.59 -7.12
N GLU A 158 4.54 -13.53 -6.97
CA GLU A 158 3.60 -13.77 -8.05
C GLU A 158 3.19 -12.43 -8.69
N ILE A 159 3.34 -12.34 -10.01
CA ILE A 159 2.84 -11.20 -10.80
C ILE A 159 1.69 -11.72 -11.66
N ASP A 160 0.47 -11.49 -11.20
CA ASP A 160 -0.75 -11.99 -11.86
C ASP A 160 -0.80 -11.53 -13.33
N GLY A 161 -1.05 -12.49 -14.23
CA GLY A 161 -1.19 -12.25 -15.67
C GLY A 161 0.09 -11.90 -16.43
N LEU A 162 1.28 -12.09 -15.83
CA LEU A 162 2.55 -11.79 -16.51
C LEU A 162 2.99 -12.92 -17.45
N ALA A 163 2.75 -12.75 -18.75
CA ALA A 163 3.27 -13.65 -19.77
C ALA A 163 4.77 -13.43 -20.03
N GLU A 164 5.50 -14.50 -20.33
CA GLU A 164 6.94 -14.47 -20.61
C GLU A 164 7.35 -13.48 -21.71
N PRO A 165 6.65 -13.37 -22.86
CA PRO A 165 7.00 -12.37 -23.88
C PRO A 165 6.85 -10.92 -23.40
N ILE A 166 5.93 -10.66 -22.47
CA ILE A 166 5.72 -9.34 -21.88
C ILE A 166 6.83 -9.00 -20.90
N LEU A 167 7.25 -9.97 -20.08
CA LEU A 167 8.40 -9.83 -19.20
C LEU A 167 9.68 -9.54 -20.00
N GLN A 168 9.94 -10.30 -21.07
CA GLN A 168 11.11 -10.09 -21.92
C GLN A 168 11.12 -8.69 -22.54
N LYS A 169 9.98 -8.28 -23.12
CA LYS A 169 9.82 -6.91 -23.65
C LYS A 169 10.09 -5.84 -22.58
N ALA A 170 9.60 -6.03 -21.36
CA ALA A 170 9.80 -5.08 -20.27
C ALA A 170 11.26 -4.98 -19.81
N LEU A 171 12.02 -6.08 -19.87
CA LEU A 171 13.45 -6.10 -19.63
C LEU A 171 14.19 -5.35 -20.73
N ASP A 172 13.86 -5.61 -22.00
CA ASP A 172 14.50 -5.01 -23.17
C ASP A 172 14.24 -3.49 -23.26
N GLU A 173 13.03 -3.04 -22.92
CA GLU A 173 12.66 -1.61 -22.85
C GLU A 173 13.20 -0.90 -21.59
N GLY A 174 13.86 -1.64 -20.69
CA GLY A 174 14.53 -1.07 -19.51
C GLY A 174 13.60 -0.71 -18.34
N TYR A 175 12.35 -1.20 -18.33
CA TYR A 175 11.42 -0.98 -17.22
C TYR A 175 11.77 -1.77 -15.95
N MET A 176 12.54 -2.86 -16.09
CA MET A 176 12.91 -3.74 -14.97
C MET A 176 14.43 -3.86 -14.81
N PRO A 177 15.14 -2.74 -14.52
CA PRO A 177 16.62 -2.71 -14.56
C PRO A 177 17.27 -3.65 -13.55
N THR A 178 16.64 -3.89 -12.39
CA THR A 178 17.14 -4.82 -11.37
C THR A 178 17.09 -6.27 -11.86
N LEU A 179 15.94 -6.72 -12.37
CA LEU A 179 15.80 -8.09 -12.90
C LEU A 179 16.68 -8.28 -14.13
N LYS A 180 16.76 -7.27 -15.01
CA LYS A 180 17.66 -7.30 -16.16
C LYS A 180 19.11 -7.49 -15.72
N GLY A 181 19.55 -6.77 -14.69
CA GLY A 181 20.89 -6.95 -14.12
C GLY A 181 21.14 -8.37 -13.60
N TRP A 182 20.14 -8.99 -12.96
CA TRP A 182 20.24 -10.39 -12.49
C TRP A 182 20.35 -11.39 -13.64
N VAL A 183 19.52 -11.25 -14.67
CA VAL A 183 19.54 -12.11 -15.86
C VAL A 183 20.85 -11.92 -16.65
N ASP A 184 21.24 -10.68 -16.94
CA ASP A 184 22.45 -10.35 -17.70
C ASP A 184 23.73 -10.82 -16.97
N SER A 185 23.73 -10.82 -15.62
CA SER A 185 24.84 -11.34 -14.81
C SER A 185 24.90 -12.87 -14.72
N GLY A 186 23.91 -13.58 -15.25
CA GLY A 186 23.81 -15.04 -15.16
C GLY A 186 23.46 -15.58 -13.77
N THR A 187 23.06 -14.72 -12.83
CA THR A 187 22.65 -15.16 -11.48
C THR A 187 21.24 -15.76 -11.48
N HIS A 188 20.41 -15.38 -12.45
CA HIS A 188 19.04 -15.83 -12.59
C HIS A 188 18.72 -16.16 -14.05
N VAL A 189 17.81 -17.10 -14.27
CA VAL A 189 17.33 -17.49 -15.60
C VAL A 189 15.82 -17.30 -15.67
N ILE A 190 15.31 -16.99 -16.86
CA ILE A 190 13.88 -16.94 -17.13
C ILE A 190 13.48 -18.33 -17.61
N THR A 191 12.53 -18.95 -16.90
CA THR A 191 11.98 -20.26 -17.25
C THR A 191 10.50 -20.10 -17.58
N PRO A 192 10.07 -20.39 -18.83
CA PRO A 192 8.66 -20.37 -19.17
C PRO A 192 7.93 -21.50 -18.44
N TRP A 193 6.70 -21.21 -18.02
CA TRP A 193 5.81 -22.18 -17.40
C TRP A 193 4.49 -22.21 -18.17
N GLU A 194 4.09 -23.41 -18.60
CA GLU A 194 2.78 -23.65 -19.19
C GLU A 194 1.81 -24.09 -18.09
N THR A 195 0.70 -23.37 -17.94
CA THR A 195 -0.34 -23.72 -16.97
C THR A 195 -1.09 -24.96 -17.45
N ASP A 196 -1.71 -25.67 -16.53
CA ASP A 196 -2.73 -26.66 -16.89
C ASP A 196 -3.94 -25.98 -17.57
N THR A 197 -4.98 -26.74 -17.87
CA THR A 197 -6.24 -26.30 -18.51
C THR A 197 -6.85 -25.03 -17.91
N SER A 198 -6.63 -24.77 -16.62
CA SER A 198 -7.07 -23.56 -15.93
C SER A 198 -5.89 -22.63 -15.65
N SER A 199 -5.77 -21.55 -16.44
CA SER A 199 -4.79 -20.48 -16.25
C SER A 199 -5.24 -19.40 -15.25
N GLN A 200 -6.17 -19.74 -14.36
CA GLN A 200 -6.73 -18.79 -13.38
C GLN A 200 -5.81 -18.63 -12.18
N THR A 201 -5.81 -17.45 -11.55
CA THR A 201 -5.02 -17.14 -10.35
C THR A 201 -5.26 -18.17 -9.24
N SER A 202 -6.51 -18.55 -8.99
CA SER A 202 -6.84 -19.54 -7.97
C SER A 202 -6.24 -20.93 -8.27
N ALA A 203 -6.37 -21.41 -9.50
CA ALA A 203 -5.85 -22.73 -9.85
C ALA A 203 -4.32 -22.75 -9.81
N SER A 204 -3.68 -21.66 -10.25
CA SER A 204 -2.23 -21.50 -10.20
C SER A 204 -1.72 -21.44 -8.76
N GLN A 205 -2.34 -20.61 -7.91
CA GLN A 205 -1.97 -20.49 -6.50
C GLN A 205 -2.21 -21.78 -5.71
N ALA A 206 -3.33 -22.46 -5.93
CA ALA A 206 -3.58 -23.75 -5.27
C ALA A 206 -2.50 -24.79 -5.65
N GLY A 207 -2.12 -24.84 -6.93
CA GLY A 207 -1.05 -25.71 -7.43
C GLY A 207 0.31 -25.37 -6.85
N ILE A 208 0.68 -24.08 -6.80
CA ILE A 208 1.98 -23.63 -6.27
C ILE A 208 2.06 -23.84 -4.76
N LEU A 209 1.01 -23.44 -4.02
CA LEU A 209 1.05 -23.36 -2.56
C LEU A 209 0.64 -24.66 -1.87
N HIS A 210 -0.20 -25.49 -2.48
CA HIS A 210 -0.67 -26.74 -1.88
C HIS A 210 -0.33 -27.97 -2.72
N GLY A 211 0.32 -27.82 -3.88
CA GLY A 211 0.63 -28.94 -4.77
C GLY A 211 -0.61 -29.58 -5.41
N ASN A 212 -1.79 -28.99 -5.23
CA ASN A 212 -3.07 -29.53 -5.66
C ASN A 212 -3.98 -28.40 -6.13
N ASN A 213 -4.48 -28.49 -7.36
CA ASN A 213 -5.42 -27.55 -7.97
C ASN A 213 -6.63 -28.25 -8.60
N SER A 214 -6.90 -29.49 -8.19
CA SER A 214 -8.00 -30.30 -8.72
C SER A 214 -9.37 -29.62 -8.51
N ASN A 215 -10.37 -29.89 -9.36
CA ASN A 215 -11.70 -29.29 -9.21
C ASN A 215 -11.77 -27.74 -9.23
N ILE A 216 -10.75 -27.04 -9.73
CA ILE A 216 -10.79 -25.60 -10.05
C ILE A 216 -10.73 -25.39 -11.57
N PRO A 217 -11.79 -25.78 -12.32
CA PRO A 217 -11.71 -25.91 -13.78
C PRO A 217 -11.73 -24.57 -14.53
N ALA A 218 -12.21 -23.50 -13.90
CA ALA A 218 -12.38 -22.19 -14.53
C ALA A 218 -12.57 -21.08 -13.49
N PHE A 219 -12.62 -19.83 -13.96
CA PHE A 219 -12.92 -18.69 -13.08
C PHE A 219 -14.29 -18.83 -12.42
N ARG A 220 -15.28 -19.26 -13.21
CA ARG A 220 -16.65 -19.56 -12.77
C ARG A 220 -17.06 -20.91 -13.32
N TRP A 221 -17.65 -21.73 -12.48
CA TRP A 221 -18.18 -23.04 -12.87
C TRP A 221 -19.48 -23.34 -12.12
N TYR A 222 -20.27 -24.27 -12.64
CA TYR A 222 -21.44 -24.78 -11.95
C TYR A 222 -21.04 -26.00 -11.12
N ASP A 223 -21.15 -25.88 -9.81
CA ASP A 223 -20.98 -26.98 -8.89
C ASP A 223 -22.29 -27.80 -8.85
N LYS A 224 -22.18 -29.07 -9.26
CA LYS A 224 -23.32 -29.99 -9.36
C LYS A 224 -23.80 -30.45 -7.99
N GLU A 225 -22.93 -30.52 -6.99
CA GLU A 225 -23.26 -31.00 -5.64
C GLU A 225 -24.06 -29.93 -4.91
N THR A 226 -23.54 -28.69 -4.88
CA THR A 226 -24.21 -27.56 -4.22
C THR A 226 -25.30 -26.91 -5.09
N LYS A 227 -25.36 -27.26 -6.38
CA LYS A 227 -26.27 -26.71 -7.40
C LYS A 227 -26.13 -25.19 -7.58
N LYS A 228 -24.93 -24.66 -7.36
CA LYS A 228 -24.64 -23.23 -7.40
C LYS A 228 -23.55 -22.90 -8.42
N ILE A 229 -23.59 -21.69 -8.93
CA ILE A 229 -22.46 -21.13 -9.67
C ILE A 229 -21.42 -20.69 -8.64
N VAL A 230 -20.22 -21.26 -8.73
CA VAL A 230 -19.07 -20.90 -7.93
C VAL A 230 -18.17 -19.98 -8.75
N ALA A 231 -17.61 -18.97 -8.08
CA ALA A 231 -16.54 -18.15 -8.63
C ALA A 231 -15.30 -18.38 -7.77
N SER A 232 -14.16 -18.65 -8.40
CA SER A 232 -12.87 -18.86 -7.75
C SER A 232 -12.39 -17.66 -6.91
N SER A 233 -12.88 -16.46 -7.19
CA SER A 233 -12.57 -15.25 -6.43
C SER A 233 -13.59 -14.96 -5.30
N ASN A 234 -14.54 -15.85 -5.04
CA ASN A 234 -15.56 -15.63 -4.01
C ASN A 234 -14.94 -15.86 -2.62
N THR A 235 -14.85 -14.79 -1.82
CA THR A 235 -14.26 -14.81 -0.47
C THR A 235 -14.98 -15.74 0.51
N GLN A 236 -16.24 -16.11 0.26
CA GLN A 236 -16.96 -17.08 1.08
C GLN A 236 -16.61 -18.53 0.72
N MET A 237 -16.16 -18.77 -0.51
CA MET A 237 -15.84 -20.12 -1.02
C MET A 237 -14.36 -20.44 -0.92
N LEU A 238 -13.48 -19.42 -0.99
CA LEU A 238 -12.03 -19.59 -0.86
C LEU A 238 -11.58 -20.36 0.41
N PRO A 239 -12.16 -20.14 1.61
CA PRO A 239 -11.80 -20.94 2.79
C PRO A 239 -12.15 -22.44 2.63
N ILE A 240 -13.25 -22.75 1.93
CA ILE A 240 -13.68 -24.13 1.67
C ILE A 240 -12.74 -24.76 0.65
N LEU A 241 -12.49 -24.05 -0.45
CA LEU A 241 -11.54 -24.48 -1.48
C LEU A 241 -10.16 -24.75 -0.89
N GLU A 242 -9.64 -23.86 -0.04
CA GLU A 242 -8.34 -24.11 0.61
C GLU A 242 -8.36 -25.37 1.46
N LYS A 243 -9.41 -25.57 2.27
CA LYS A 243 -9.56 -26.74 3.12
C LYS A 243 -9.60 -28.06 2.32
N ASP A 244 -10.21 -28.04 1.14
CA ASP A 244 -10.32 -29.22 0.28
C ASP A 244 -8.98 -29.58 -0.40
N HIS A 245 -8.07 -28.61 -0.53
CA HIS A 245 -6.78 -28.77 -1.22
C HIS A 245 -5.59 -28.89 -0.27
N SER A 246 -5.69 -28.31 0.93
CA SER A 246 -4.68 -28.36 1.96
C SER A 246 -4.59 -29.75 2.58
N ASP A 247 -3.37 -30.26 2.70
CA ASP A 247 -3.02 -31.44 3.47
C ASP A 247 -2.35 -31.06 4.82
N GLY A 248 -2.33 -29.77 5.15
CA GLY A 248 -1.64 -29.20 6.31
C GLY A 248 -0.14 -29.00 6.14
N ASN A 249 0.44 -29.39 5.00
CA ASN A 249 1.86 -29.27 4.67
C ASN A 249 2.08 -28.42 3.41
N GLY A 250 1.23 -27.42 3.18
CA GLY A 250 1.41 -26.44 2.12
C GLY A 250 2.79 -25.77 2.17
N LEU A 251 3.20 -25.18 1.05
CA LEU A 251 4.54 -24.61 0.84
C LEU A 251 5.00 -23.62 1.93
N LEU A 252 4.07 -23.00 2.65
CA LEU A 252 4.32 -21.99 3.67
C LEU A 252 3.98 -22.47 5.10
N SER A 253 3.70 -23.77 5.31
CA SER A 253 3.29 -24.33 6.61
C SER A 253 4.33 -24.12 7.72
N ASP A 254 5.62 -24.23 7.37
CA ASP A 254 6.72 -24.16 8.33
C ASP A 254 7.21 -22.73 8.54
N ASN A 255 6.53 -22.00 9.44
CA ASN A 255 6.89 -20.61 9.81
C ASN A 255 6.84 -19.62 8.62
N GLY A 256 6.05 -19.94 7.59
CA GLY A 256 5.89 -19.13 6.39
C GLY A 256 4.91 -17.98 6.54
N ALA A 257 4.94 -17.06 5.57
CA ALA A 257 4.05 -15.90 5.52
C ALA A 257 3.40 -15.77 4.14
N SER A 258 2.07 -15.64 4.12
CA SER A 258 1.30 -15.36 2.91
C SER A 258 0.77 -13.91 2.97
N ARG A 259 0.95 -13.16 1.88
CA ARG A 259 0.67 -11.72 1.80
C ARG A 259 -0.02 -11.39 0.48
N GLY A 260 -1.30 -11.00 0.54
CA GLY A 260 -2.06 -10.58 -0.65
C GLY A 260 -2.45 -11.70 -1.61
N ASN A 261 -2.47 -12.95 -1.16
CA ASN A 261 -2.81 -14.13 -1.97
C ASN A 261 -4.29 -14.53 -1.84
N LEU A 262 -4.80 -15.38 -2.73
CA LEU A 262 -6.11 -16.01 -2.57
C LEU A 262 -6.07 -17.12 -1.52
N PHE A 263 -4.99 -17.90 -1.50
CA PHE A 263 -4.77 -19.02 -0.58
C PHE A 263 -3.60 -18.78 0.37
N SER A 264 -3.63 -19.39 1.55
CA SER A 264 -2.58 -19.19 2.54
C SER A 264 -1.33 -20.04 2.30
N GLY A 265 -1.45 -21.19 1.62
CA GLY A 265 -0.35 -22.15 1.56
C GLY A 265 -0.02 -22.74 2.94
N ASP A 266 -1.02 -22.82 3.82
CA ASP A 266 -0.92 -23.23 5.22
C ASP A 266 -0.05 -22.32 6.10
N ALA A 267 0.22 -21.09 5.64
CA ALA A 267 1.02 -20.13 6.38
C ALA A 267 0.41 -19.79 7.76
N PRO A 268 1.21 -19.83 8.84
CA PRO A 268 0.78 -19.32 10.14
C PRO A 268 0.58 -17.80 10.14
N TYR A 269 1.36 -17.06 9.33
CA TYR A 269 1.23 -15.60 9.21
C TYR A 269 0.53 -15.24 7.90
N VAL A 270 -0.73 -14.81 7.96
CA VAL A 270 -1.52 -14.45 6.77
C VAL A 270 -1.99 -13.02 6.84
N MET A 271 -1.82 -12.28 5.74
CA MET A 271 -2.29 -10.90 5.67
C MET A 271 -2.86 -10.56 4.31
N ALA A 272 -4.04 -9.95 4.30
CA ALA A 272 -4.81 -9.71 3.08
C ALA A 272 -5.01 -10.98 2.22
N THR A 273 -4.93 -12.17 2.85
CA THR A 273 -5.17 -13.45 2.20
C THR A 273 -6.67 -13.73 2.16
N ALA A 274 -7.23 -13.92 0.97
CA ALA A 274 -8.68 -13.92 0.78
C ALA A 274 -9.38 -15.13 1.42
N SER A 275 -8.75 -16.30 1.45
CA SER A 275 -9.27 -17.51 2.11
C SER A 275 -9.30 -17.44 3.63
N THR A 276 -8.51 -16.56 4.25
CA THR A 276 -8.46 -16.40 5.71
C THR A 276 -9.11 -15.11 6.18
N ILE A 277 -9.68 -14.31 5.28
CA ILE A 277 -10.24 -12.98 5.60
C ILE A 277 -11.42 -13.02 6.57
N THR A 278 -12.13 -14.15 6.65
CA THR A 278 -13.23 -14.39 7.58
C THR A 278 -12.77 -14.90 8.95
N ASP A 279 -11.52 -15.38 9.05
CA ASP A 279 -10.94 -15.89 10.28
C ASP A 279 -10.34 -14.74 11.10
N ARG A 280 -11.10 -14.29 12.10
CA ARG A 280 -10.67 -13.21 13.01
C ARG A 280 -9.48 -13.60 13.89
N SER A 281 -9.20 -14.89 14.09
CA SER A 281 -8.05 -15.34 14.89
C SER A 281 -6.72 -15.10 14.18
N LYS A 282 -6.74 -15.07 12.85
CA LYS A 282 -5.57 -14.80 12.01
C LYS A 282 -5.38 -13.31 11.71
N PHE A 283 -6.35 -12.46 12.03
CA PHE A 283 -6.26 -11.01 11.79
C PHE A 283 -5.51 -10.28 12.92
N HIS A 284 -4.36 -9.69 12.60
CA HIS A 284 -3.55 -8.96 13.57
C HIS A 284 -3.41 -7.48 13.18
N ALA A 285 -4.09 -6.59 13.91
CA ALA A 285 -4.03 -5.15 13.64
C ALA A 285 -2.59 -4.58 13.69
N SER A 286 -1.70 -5.21 14.45
CA SER A 286 -0.27 -4.89 14.55
C SER A 286 0.45 -4.98 13.21
N GLU A 287 -0.01 -5.81 12.28
CA GLU A 287 0.60 -5.95 10.96
C GLU A 287 0.41 -4.66 10.12
N PHE A 288 -0.68 -3.92 10.34
CA PHE A 288 -0.90 -2.61 9.72
C PHE A 288 -0.14 -1.47 10.40
N GLN A 289 0.56 -1.73 11.51
CA GLN A 289 1.27 -0.69 12.25
C GLN A 289 2.33 0.00 11.39
N ALA A 290 2.99 -0.71 10.47
CA ALA A 290 3.98 -0.10 9.58
C ALA A 290 3.35 0.97 8.67
N TYR A 291 2.15 0.70 8.14
CA TYR A 291 1.39 1.65 7.35
C TYR A 291 0.96 2.86 8.20
N PHE A 292 0.42 2.62 9.39
CA PHE A 292 -0.05 3.70 10.27
C PHE A 292 1.06 4.40 11.06
N ALA A 293 2.32 3.96 10.98
CA ALA A 293 3.46 4.60 11.64
C ALA A 293 3.81 5.96 11.04
N ASN A 294 3.45 6.21 9.77
CA ASN A 294 3.63 7.51 9.13
C ASN A 294 2.29 8.29 9.14
N PRO A 295 2.24 9.49 9.74
CA PRO A 295 1.01 10.32 9.80
C PRO A 295 0.43 10.65 8.43
N TYR A 296 1.28 10.76 7.42
CA TYR A 296 0.88 11.20 6.09
C TYR A 296 0.33 10.08 5.20
N ASN A 297 0.56 8.81 5.54
CA ASN A 297 0.19 7.66 4.70
C ASN A 297 -1.31 7.63 4.42
N THR A 298 -2.15 7.80 5.44
CA THR A 298 -3.60 7.72 5.26
C THR A 298 -4.14 8.83 4.35
N GLY A 299 -3.68 10.07 4.53
CA GLY A 299 -4.07 11.20 3.67
C GLY A 299 -3.61 10.98 2.23
N ARG A 300 -2.35 10.56 2.05
CA ARG A 300 -1.78 10.24 0.73
C ARG A 300 -2.57 9.15 0.02
N THR A 301 -2.87 8.04 0.69
CA THR A 301 -3.66 6.93 0.13
C THR A 301 -5.06 7.39 -0.27
N LEU A 302 -5.73 8.20 0.56
CA LEU A 302 -7.04 8.76 0.21
C LEU A 302 -6.97 9.66 -1.04
N LEU A 303 -5.94 10.50 -1.15
CA LEU A 303 -5.78 11.39 -2.29
C LEU A 303 -5.46 10.62 -3.59
N LEU A 304 -4.58 9.62 -3.51
CA LEU A 304 -4.29 8.71 -4.63
C LEU A 304 -5.53 7.91 -5.04
N PHE A 305 -6.33 7.49 -4.06
CA PHE A 305 -7.59 6.79 -4.30
C PHE A 305 -8.58 7.67 -5.08
N LEU A 306 -8.79 8.90 -4.63
CA LEU A 306 -9.64 9.88 -5.33
C LEU A 306 -9.09 10.19 -6.72
N TRP A 307 -7.77 10.29 -6.85
CA TRP A 307 -7.11 10.52 -8.14
C TRP A 307 -7.30 9.34 -9.10
N ASP A 308 -7.15 8.09 -8.67
CA ASP A 308 -7.39 6.93 -9.53
C ASP A 308 -8.86 6.86 -9.99
N MET A 309 -9.81 7.25 -9.14
CA MET A 309 -11.22 7.38 -9.54
C MET A 309 -11.41 8.43 -10.64
N VAL A 310 -10.71 9.56 -10.56
CA VAL A 310 -10.73 10.61 -11.60
C VAL A 310 -10.05 10.11 -12.88
N LEU A 311 -8.90 9.45 -12.77
CA LEU A 311 -8.18 8.85 -13.88
C LEU A 311 -9.03 7.81 -14.61
N GLU A 312 -9.73 6.92 -13.90
CA GLU A 312 -10.65 5.94 -14.48
C GLU A 312 -11.71 6.63 -15.34
N LYS A 313 -12.37 7.67 -14.80
CA LYS A 313 -13.38 8.44 -15.53
C LYS A 313 -12.80 9.15 -16.76
N TRP A 314 -11.61 9.72 -16.63
CA TRP A 314 -10.91 10.41 -17.73
C TRP A 314 -10.47 9.43 -18.81
N GLN A 315 -9.89 8.29 -18.43
CA GLN A 315 -9.48 7.21 -19.35
C GLN A 315 -10.70 6.66 -20.10
N PHE A 316 -11.81 6.44 -19.40
CA PHE A 316 -13.07 6.02 -20.02
C PHE A 316 -13.56 7.05 -21.05
N TRP A 317 -13.57 8.34 -20.69
CA TRP A 317 -13.95 9.41 -21.61
C TRP A 317 -13.02 9.51 -22.83
N ARG A 318 -11.70 9.42 -22.61
CA ARG A 318 -10.69 9.46 -23.67
C ARG A 318 -10.80 8.26 -24.61
N ALA A 319 -10.99 7.05 -24.09
CA ALA A 319 -11.17 5.84 -24.88
C ALA A 319 -12.41 5.96 -25.80
N ARG A 320 -13.50 6.52 -25.28
CA ARG A 320 -14.72 6.78 -26.05
C ARG A 320 -14.49 7.83 -27.15
N ARG A 321 -13.77 8.91 -26.85
CA ARG A 321 -13.44 9.95 -27.85
C ARG A 321 -12.55 9.39 -28.96
N ASN A 322 -11.64 8.48 -28.63
CA ASN A 322 -10.66 7.93 -29.55
C ASN A 322 -11.09 6.61 -30.22
N HIS A 323 -12.33 6.15 -29.99
CA HIS A 323 -12.87 4.93 -30.59
C HIS A 323 -11.99 3.69 -30.37
N VAL A 324 -11.39 3.55 -29.18
CA VAL A 324 -10.55 2.39 -28.83
C VAL A 324 -11.44 1.21 -28.47
N TYR A 325 -11.44 0.15 -29.28
CA TYR A 325 -12.27 -1.04 -29.07
C TYR A 325 -11.50 -2.20 -28.42
N PRO A 326 -12.15 -2.99 -27.53
CA PRO A 326 -13.55 -2.87 -27.09
C PRO A 326 -13.76 -1.76 -26.03
N ILE A 327 -14.77 -0.90 -26.25
CA ILE A 327 -15.24 0.05 -25.23
C ILE A 327 -16.18 -0.71 -24.30
N LEU A 328 -15.68 -1.19 -23.17
CA LEU A 328 -16.52 -1.73 -22.08
C LEU A 328 -17.59 -0.68 -21.72
N ASP A 329 -18.86 -1.08 -21.68
CA ASP A 329 -19.97 -0.14 -21.52
C ASP A 329 -20.03 0.52 -20.12
N LYS A 330 -20.97 1.47 -19.94
CA LYS A 330 -21.22 2.12 -18.64
C LYS A 330 -21.70 1.15 -17.56
N GLN A 331 -22.24 -0.02 -17.90
CA GLN A 331 -22.66 -1.02 -16.92
C GLN A 331 -21.44 -1.76 -16.33
N HIS A 332 -20.37 -1.92 -17.11
CA HIS A 332 -19.14 -2.58 -16.68
C HIS A 332 -18.12 -1.63 -16.03
N ARG A 333 -18.03 -0.36 -16.46
CA ARG A 333 -17.07 0.64 -15.92
C ARG A 333 -17.69 1.80 -15.14
N GLY A 334 -19.02 1.87 -15.07
CA GLY A 334 -19.74 2.90 -14.30
C GLY A 334 -20.10 2.47 -12.87
N GLY A 335 -20.88 3.31 -12.18
CA GLY A 335 -21.38 3.02 -10.84
C GLY A 335 -20.27 2.90 -9.80
N ILE A 336 -20.22 1.74 -9.13
CA ILE A 336 -19.26 1.44 -8.05
C ILE A 336 -17.89 0.99 -8.58
N TYR A 337 -17.75 0.71 -9.88
CA TYR A 337 -16.50 0.18 -10.44
C TYR A 337 -15.27 1.07 -10.18
N PRO A 338 -15.30 2.41 -10.39
CA PRO A 338 -14.14 3.26 -10.07
C PRO A 338 -13.73 3.20 -8.60
N LEU A 339 -14.71 3.01 -7.68
CA LEU A 339 -14.45 2.84 -6.25
C LEU A 339 -13.71 1.52 -6.00
N ILE A 340 -14.22 0.42 -6.57
CA ILE A 340 -13.60 -0.92 -6.44
C ILE A 340 -12.20 -0.90 -7.02
N ARG A 341 -12.03 -0.34 -8.23
CA ARG A 341 -10.73 -0.20 -8.88
C ARG A 341 -9.76 0.55 -7.98
N ALA A 342 -10.11 1.75 -7.53
CA ALA A 342 -9.23 2.56 -6.68
C ALA A 342 -8.89 1.86 -5.35
N THR A 343 -9.83 1.09 -4.76
CA THR A 343 -9.55 0.27 -3.57
C THR A 343 -8.47 -0.76 -3.88
N MET A 344 -8.59 -1.48 -5.00
CA MET A 344 -7.64 -2.53 -5.38
C MET A 344 -6.29 -1.97 -5.83
N THR A 345 -6.27 -0.91 -6.63
CA THR A 345 -5.06 -0.35 -7.24
C THR A 345 -4.26 0.55 -6.30
N VAL A 346 -4.93 1.18 -5.33
CA VAL A 346 -4.29 2.11 -4.39
C VAL A 346 -4.28 1.53 -2.99
N VAL A 347 -5.44 1.30 -2.38
CA VAL A 347 -5.51 0.92 -0.96
C VAL A 347 -4.86 -0.44 -0.73
N MET A 348 -5.28 -1.48 -1.46
CA MET A 348 -4.71 -2.82 -1.30
C MET A 348 -3.23 -2.85 -1.67
N ARG A 349 -2.82 -2.12 -2.72
CA ARG A 349 -1.41 -1.99 -3.09
C ARG A 349 -0.57 -1.39 -1.97
N GLU A 350 -0.99 -0.26 -1.41
CA GLU A 350 -0.27 0.39 -0.30
C GLU A 350 -0.23 -0.54 0.91
N LEU A 351 -1.38 -1.09 1.32
CA LEU A 351 -1.42 -2.02 2.43
C LEU A 351 -0.44 -3.18 2.20
N ASN A 352 -0.51 -3.88 1.06
CA ASN A 352 0.38 -5.00 0.69
C ASN A 352 1.86 -4.62 0.69
N ILE A 353 2.24 -3.40 0.30
CA ILE A 353 3.64 -2.97 0.39
C ILE A 353 4.07 -2.81 1.84
N TYR A 354 3.22 -2.22 2.69
CA TYR A 354 3.54 -1.99 4.09
C TYR A 354 3.45 -3.27 4.94
N THR A 355 2.65 -4.27 4.53
CA THR A 355 2.60 -5.60 5.17
C THR A 355 3.91 -6.37 5.03
N LEU A 356 4.72 -6.09 3.99
CA LEU A 356 6.04 -6.70 3.82
C LEU A 356 7.06 -6.18 4.84
N LEU A 357 6.75 -5.09 5.55
CA LEU A 357 7.65 -4.43 6.51
C LEU A 357 7.38 -4.87 7.96
N GLY A 358 6.30 -5.62 8.19
CA GLY A 358 5.80 -6.00 9.51
C GLY A 358 4.95 -7.25 9.42
#